data_AF-A0A1B0C2X2-F1
#
_entry.id   AF-A0A1B0C2X2-F1
#
_cell.length_a   1.000
_cell.length_b   1.000
_cell.length_c   1.000
_cell.angle_alpha   90.00
_cell.angle_beta   90.00
_cell.angle_gamma   90.00
#
_symmetry.space_group_name_H-M   'P 1'
#
loop_
_entity.id
_entity.type
_entity.pdbx_description
1 polymer ?
#
loop_
_entity_poly.entity_id
_entity_poly.type
_entity_poly.pdbx_seq_one_letter_code
_entity_poly.pdbx_strand_id
1 'polypeptide(L)'
;MFPSNLNEKISPEELQSLYKQSLDVLRAGELRTLKNDAKLRAVHYTKTYTEFKDIVDAAHLEPITKQDKMNGKTKSHLWNNVAREADF
;
A
#
# COMPACT_ATOMS: atom_id res chain seq x y z
N MET A 1 -19.84 -15.02 -8.31
CA MET A 1 -20.23 -16.37 -8.77
C MET A 1 -20.56 -16.20 -10.25
N PHE A 2 -19.78 -16.84 -11.14
CA PHE A 2 -20.03 -16.74 -12.58
C PHE A 2 -21.27 -17.57 -12.96
N PRO A 3 -22.04 -17.18 -14.00
CA PRO A 3 -23.23 -17.91 -14.39
C PRO A 3 -22.87 -19.35 -14.76
N SER A 4 -23.58 -20.29 -14.17
CA SER A 4 -23.41 -21.74 -14.40
C SER A 4 -24.08 -22.21 -15.69
N ASN A 5 -24.58 -21.29 -16.51
CA ASN A 5 -25.33 -21.56 -17.74
C ASN A 5 -24.69 -20.83 -18.94
N LEU A 6 -24.16 -21.60 -19.89
CA LEU A 6 -23.42 -21.11 -21.07
C LEU A 6 -24.26 -20.26 -22.05
N ASN A 7 -25.57 -20.12 -21.82
CA ASN A 7 -26.51 -19.43 -22.70
C ASN A 7 -26.88 -18.02 -22.20
N GLU A 8 -26.44 -17.62 -21.00
CA GLU A 8 -26.61 -16.26 -20.49
C GLU A 8 -25.50 -15.36 -21.06
N LYS A 9 -25.92 -14.29 -21.76
CA LYS A 9 -24.97 -13.27 -22.23
C LYS A 9 -24.43 -12.52 -21.03
N ILE A 10 -23.10 -12.50 -20.89
CA ILE A 10 -22.39 -11.76 -19.85
C ILE A 10 -22.86 -10.30 -19.86
N SER A 11 -23.33 -9.80 -18.72
CA SER A 11 -23.78 -8.42 -18.59
C SER A 11 -22.59 -7.44 -18.47
N PRO A 12 -22.75 -6.17 -18.89
CA PRO A 12 -21.73 -5.14 -18.69
C PRO A 12 -21.31 -4.97 -17.22
N GLU A 13 -22.23 -5.13 -16.28
CA GLU A 13 -21.99 -5.05 -14.83
C GLU A 13 -21.09 -6.19 -14.35
N GLU A 14 -21.29 -7.40 -14.87
CA GLU A 14 -20.46 -8.56 -14.55
C GLU A 14 -19.02 -8.37 -15.05
N LEU A 15 -18.85 -7.80 -16.25
CA LEU A 15 -17.54 -7.45 -16.79
C LEU A 15 -16.83 -6.40 -15.94
N GLN A 16 -17.54 -5.36 -15.50
CA GLN A 16 -16.96 -4.34 -14.61
C GLN A 16 -16.56 -4.92 -13.25
N SER A 17 -17.41 -5.79 -12.69
CA SER A 17 -17.12 -6.49 -11.44
C SER A 17 -15.87 -7.37 -11.56
N LEU A 18 -15.76 -8.13 -12.66
CA LEU A 18 -14.60 -8.96 -12.95
C LEU A 18 -13.33 -8.12 -13.10
N TYR A 19 -13.42 -6.99 -13.81
CA TYR A 19 -12.29 -6.07 -13.96
C TYR A 19 -11.80 -5.57 -12.61
N LYS A 20 -12.70 -5.13 -11.73
CA LYS A 20 -12.36 -4.68 -10.37
C LYS A 20 -11.69 -5.79 -9.57
N GLN A 21 -12.27 -6.99 -9.55
CA GLN A 21 -11.70 -8.14 -8.84
C GLN A 21 -10.30 -8.49 -9.36
N SER A 22 -10.11 -8.44 -10.68
CA SER A 22 -8.82 -8.73 -11.31
C SER A 22 -7.76 -7.73 -10.87
N LEU A 23 -8.10 -6.43 -10.85
CA LEU A 23 -7.20 -5.39 -10.35
C LEU A 23 -6.84 -5.58 -8.87
N ASP A 24 -7.81 -5.92 -8.03
CA ASP A 24 -7.58 -6.12 -6.60
C ASP A 24 -6.65 -7.32 -6.34
N VAL A 25 -6.83 -8.41 -7.08
CA VAL A 25 -5.93 -9.58 -7.02
C VAL A 25 -4.51 -9.23 -7.47
N LEU A 26 -4.35 -8.45 -8.55
CA LEU A 26 -3.03 -8.02 -9.01
C LEU A 26 -2.30 -7.18 -7.94
N ARG A 27 -2.99 -6.18 -7.38
CA ARG A 27 -2.44 -5.34 -6.30
C ARG A 27 -2.06 -6.16 -5.07
N ALA A 28 -2.90 -7.10 -4.66
CA ALA A 28 -2.61 -7.99 -3.54
C ALA A 28 -1.39 -8.89 -3.83
N GLY A 29 -1.24 -9.35 -5.08
CA GLY A 29 -0.08 -10.10 -5.54
C GLY A 29 1.23 -9.31 -5.49
N GLU A 30 1.22 -8.06 -5.94
CA GLU A 30 2.36 -7.15 -5.88
C GLU A 30 2.77 -6.88 -4.43
N LEU A 31 1.80 -6.53 -3.56
CA LEU A 31 2.04 -6.28 -2.14
C LEU A 31 2.60 -7.51 -1.43
N ARG A 32 2.09 -8.70 -1.73
CA ARG A 32 2.61 -9.96 -1.19
C ARG A 32 4.06 -10.19 -1.61
N THR A 33 4.39 -9.93 -2.87
CA THR A 33 5.76 -10.07 -3.39
C THR A 33 6.72 -9.13 -2.67
N LEU A 34 6.35 -7.85 -2.52
CA LEU A 34 7.15 -6.86 -1.80
C LEU A 34 7.39 -7.27 -0.33
N LYS A 35 6.33 -7.68 0.38
CA LYS A 35 6.41 -8.12 1.77
C LYS A 35 7.31 -9.35 1.93
N ASN A 36 7.22 -10.31 1.01
CA ASN A 36 8.05 -11.51 1.04
C ASN A 36 9.52 -11.21 0.74
N ASP A 37 9.81 -10.31 -0.20
CA ASP A 37 11.18 -9.86 -0.46
C ASP A 37 11.83 -9.25 0.79
N ALA A 38 11.11 -8.38 1.49
CA ALA A 38 11.58 -7.81 2.75
C ALA A 38 11.79 -8.87 3.85
N LYS A 39 10.89 -9.87 3.96
CA LYS A 39 11.05 -11.00 4.90
C LYS A 39 12.28 -11.82 4.58
N LEU A 40 12.51 -12.17 3.31
CA LEU A 40 13.69 -12.92 2.88
C LEU A 40 14.97 -12.13 3.18
N ARG A 41 14.99 -10.83 2.88
CA ARG A 41 16.08 -9.93 3.24
C ARG A 41 16.34 -9.90 4.74
N ALA A 42 15.29 -9.81 5.55
CA ALA A 42 15.39 -9.84 7.01
C ALA A 42 16.02 -11.16 7.48
N VAL A 43 15.57 -12.30 6.96
CA VAL A 43 16.13 -13.62 7.30
C VAL A 43 17.62 -13.71 6.94
N HIS A 44 18.02 -13.21 5.76
CA HIS A 44 19.39 -13.39 5.27
C HIS A 44 20.41 -12.44 5.89
N TYR A 45 20.01 -11.23 6.28
CA TYR A 45 20.96 -10.14 6.59
C TYR A 45 20.92 -9.65 8.04
N THR A 46 19.98 -10.10 8.88
CA THR A 46 19.87 -9.63 10.27
C THR A 46 20.60 -10.55 11.24
N LYS A 47 21.13 -9.98 12.33
CA LYS A 47 21.83 -10.74 13.39
C LYS A 47 21.00 -10.86 14.66
N THR A 48 20.07 -9.94 14.86
CA THR A 48 19.19 -9.91 16.02
C THR A 48 17.73 -10.00 15.62
N TYR A 49 16.90 -10.54 16.52
CA TYR A 49 15.46 -10.59 16.31
C TYR A 49 14.84 -9.19 16.18
N THR A 50 15.38 -8.20 16.89
CA THR A 50 14.89 -6.81 16.80
C THR A 50 15.05 -6.25 15.39
N GLU A 51 16.24 -6.39 14.79
CA GLU A 51 16.49 -5.98 13.40
C GLU A 51 15.59 -6.71 12.41
N PHE A 52 15.39 -8.02 12.61
CA PHE A 52 14.46 -8.81 11.81
C PHE A 52 13.05 -8.24 11.88
N LYS A 53 12.56 -8.01 13.10
CA LYS A 53 11.22 -7.51 13.36
C LYS A 53 11.02 -6.13 12.73
N ASP A 54 11.98 -5.23 12.87
CA ASP A 54 11.88 -3.87 12.34
C ASP A 54 11.76 -3.86 10.81
N ILE A 55 12.53 -4.69 10.10
CA ILE A 55 12.45 -4.80 8.64
C ILE A 55 11.11 -5.39 8.21
N VAL A 56 10.65 -6.44 8.89
CA VAL A 56 9.37 -7.08 8.57
C VAL A 56 8.22 -6.12 8.83
N ASP A 57 8.21 -5.42 9.96
CA ASP A 57 7.17 -4.45 10.31
C ASP A 57 7.13 -3.28 9.34
N ALA A 58 8.30 -2.75 8.93
CA ALA A 58 8.39 -1.69 7.94
C ALA A 58 7.75 -2.08 6.60
N ALA A 59 7.85 -3.36 6.19
CA ALA A 59 7.20 -3.85 4.97
C ALA A 59 5.67 -3.95 5.06
N HIS A 60 5.09 -3.87 6.27
CA HIS A 60 3.64 -3.84 6.49
C HIS A 60 3.09 -2.43 6.71
N LEU A 61 3.90 -1.38 6.54
CA LEU A 61 3.41 -0.01 6.59
C LEU A 61 2.44 0.26 5.43
N GLU A 62 1.29 0.80 5.77
CA GLU A 62 0.28 1.21 4.79
C GLU A 62 0.53 2.65 4.32
N PRO A 63 0.10 3.01 3.10
CA PRO A 63 0.22 4.37 2.60
C PRO A 63 -0.46 5.37 3.53
N ILE A 64 0.19 6.52 3.76
CA ILE A 64 -0.34 7.59 4.62
C ILE A 64 -1.65 8.11 4.04
N THR A 65 -2.74 7.93 4.78
CA THR A 65 -4.07 8.41 4.40
C THR A 65 -4.21 9.92 4.59
N LYS A 66 -5.26 10.51 4.04
CA LYS A 66 -5.56 11.93 4.27
C LYS A 66 -5.80 12.23 5.76
N GLN A 67 -6.44 11.31 6.48
CA GLN A 67 -6.67 11.46 7.92
C GLN A 67 -5.36 11.39 8.71
N ASP A 68 -4.42 10.52 8.32
CA ASP A 68 -3.10 10.45 8.97
C ASP A 68 -2.34 11.78 8.83
N LYS A 69 -2.46 12.45 7.66
CA LYS A 69 -1.87 13.78 7.44
C LYS A 69 -2.51 14.85 8.32
N MET A 70 -3.84 14.80 8.52
CA MET A 70 -4.57 15.75 9.35
C MET A 70 -4.33 15.55 10.84
N ASN A 71 -4.17 14.30 11.27
CA ASN A 71 -3.90 13.92 12.65
C ASN A 71 -2.42 14.04 13.03
N GLY A 72 -1.55 14.26 12.04
CA GLY A 72 -0.17 14.62 12.25
C GLY A 72 -0.09 15.87 13.13
N LYS A 73 0.40 15.72 14.36
CA LYS A 73 0.87 16.84 15.19
C LYS A 73 2.18 17.41 14.63
N THR A 74 2.35 17.44 13.31
CA THR A 74 3.31 18.30 12.66
C THR A 74 2.83 19.72 12.93
N LYS A 75 3.20 20.24 14.11
CA LYS A 75 3.36 21.68 14.32
C LYS A 75 4.00 22.18 13.04
N SER A 76 3.43 23.24 12.46
CA SER A 76 3.91 23.97 11.28
C SER A 76 5.44 24.05 11.22
N HIS A 77 6.08 22.96 10.82
CA HIS A 77 7.47 22.86 10.56
C HIS A 77 7.47 22.77 9.05
N LEU A 78 7.31 23.95 8.45
CA LEU A 78 7.85 24.14 7.13
C LEU A 78 9.32 23.75 7.25
N TRP A 79 9.68 22.60 6.67
CA TRP A 79 11.07 22.17 6.51
C TRP A 79 11.89 23.32 5.91
N ASN A 80 11.24 24.17 5.11
CA ASN A 80 11.82 25.36 4.53
C ASN A 80 11.43 26.65 5.30
N ASN A 81 12.29 27.10 6.20
CA ASN A 81 12.14 28.41 6.87
C ASN A 81 12.47 29.60 5.96
N VAL A 82 13.04 29.38 4.77
CA VAL A 82 13.44 30.45 3.82
C VAL A 82 12.22 31.04 3.11
N ALA A 83 11.10 30.33 3.05
CA ALA A 83 9.86 30.81 2.45
C ALA A 83 9.13 31.91 3.28
N ARG A 84 9.72 32.36 4.39
CA ARG A 84 9.14 33.40 5.25
C ARG A 84 9.48 34.83 4.83
N GLU A 85 10.49 35.04 3.98
CA GLU A 85 10.93 36.37 3.55
C GLU A 85 10.64 36.58 2.05
N ALA A 86 9.39 36.87 1.74
CA ALA A 86 9.02 37.57 0.52
C ALA A 86 7.79 38.43 0.84
N ASP A 87 7.99 39.41 1.73
CA ASP A 87 7.07 40.54 1.87
C ASP A 87 7.25 41.42 0.63
N PHE A 88 6.26 41.39 -0.27
CA PHE A 88 6.06 42.40 -1.31
C PHE A 88 5.19 43.52 -0.76
#